data_AF-A0A2T9YRX4-F1
#
_entry.id   AF-A0A2T9YRX4-F1
#
_cell.length_a   1.000
_cell.length_b   1.000
_cell.length_c   1.000
_cell.angle_alpha   90.00
_cell.angle_beta   90.00
_cell.angle_gamma   90.00
#
_symmetry.space_group_name_H-M   'P 1'
#
loop_
_entity.id
_entity.type
_entity.pdbx_description
1 polymer ?
#
loop_
_entity_poly.entity_id
_entity_poly.type
_entity_poly.pdbx_seq_one_letter_code
_entity_poly.pdbx_strand_id
1 'polypeptide(L)'
;MIIKTKCIFCSNNFLKNKRIPVAIRLKALQSVLIPIDKYAGELFGMSEQRNSSIQKVSAQELRLISEVGKSTALNRLKTEA
;
A
#
# COMPACT_ATOMS: atom_id res chain seq x y z
N MET A 1 12.48 -12.55 17.13
CA MET A 1 12.39 -11.97 15.77
C MET A 1 11.36 -12.73 14.92
N ILE A 2 10.09 -12.81 15.36
CA ILE A 2 9.04 -13.60 14.66
C ILE A 2 7.83 -12.72 14.27
N ILE A 3 7.67 -11.57 14.94
CA ILE A 3 6.56 -10.62 14.74
C ILE A 3 6.76 -9.78 13.47
N LYS A 4 8.01 -9.56 13.03
CA LYS A 4 8.37 -8.58 11.99
C LYS A 4 8.01 -9.02 10.55
N THR A 5 8.08 -10.31 10.22
CA THR A 5 7.76 -10.82 8.87
C THR A 5 6.26 -10.98 8.66
N LYS A 6 5.53 -11.32 9.74
CA LYS A 6 4.09 -11.57 9.70
C LYS A 6 3.31 -10.29 9.43
N CYS A 7 3.76 -9.15 9.96
CA CYS A 7 3.11 -7.86 9.75
C CYS A 7 3.17 -7.39 8.28
N ILE A 8 4.33 -7.54 7.62
CA ILE A 8 4.48 -7.19 6.19
C ILE A 8 3.62 -8.11 5.32
N PHE A 9 3.60 -9.41 5.62
CA PHE A 9 2.76 -10.37 4.91
C PHE A 9 1.26 -10.08 5.07
N CYS A 10 0.81 -9.76 6.29
CA CYS A 10 -0.58 -9.39 6.57
C CYS A 10 -0.99 -8.10 5.85
N SER A 11 -0.15 -7.06 5.90
CA SER A 11 -0.41 -5.80 5.18
C SER A 11 -0.48 -6.02 3.67
N ASN A 12 0.39 -6.87 3.10
CA ASN A 12 0.38 -7.16 1.67
C ASN A 12 -0.90 -7.90 1.24
N ASN A 13 -1.38 -8.86 2.04
CA ASN A 13 -2.66 -9.53 1.78
C ASN A 13 -3.85 -8.57 1.89
N PHE A 14 -3.82 -7.65 2.85
CA PHE A 14 -4.86 -6.62 3.00
C PHE A 14 -4.91 -5.70 1.78
N LEU A 15 -3.76 -5.20 1.32
CA LEU A 15 -3.69 -4.27 0.20
C LEU A 15 -4.05 -4.92 -1.15
N LYS A 16 -3.65 -6.18 -1.36
CA LYS A 16 -3.98 -6.94 -2.57
C LYS A 16 -5.45 -7.41 -2.62
N ASN A 17 -6.17 -7.35 -1.52
CA ASN A 17 -7.55 -7.82 -1.46
C ASN A 17 -8.50 -6.84 -2.18
N LYS A 18 -8.91 -7.21 -3.39
CA LYS A 18 -9.87 -6.44 -4.20
C LYS A 18 -11.26 -6.31 -3.59
N ARG A 19 -11.61 -7.14 -2.59
CA ARG A 19 -12.88 -7.00 -1.85
C ARG A 19 -12.88 -5.77 -0.95
N ILE A 20 -11.71 -5.23 -0.62
CA ILE A 20 -11.58 -4.05 0.22
C ILE A 20 -11.62 -2.79 -0.67
N PRO A 21 -12.53 -1.84 -0.40
CA PRO A 21 -12.60 -0.58 -1.13
C PRO A 21 -11.24 0.11 -1.24
N VAL A 22 -10.96 0.64 -2.44
CA VAL A 22 -9.70 1.36 -2.75
C VAL A 22 -9.44 2.49 -1.77
N ALA A 23 -10.47 3.24 -1.38
CA ALA A 23 -10.36 4.35 -0.43
C ALA A 23 -9.85 3.91 0.95
N ILE A 24 -10.28 2.73 1.43
CA ILE A 24 -9.86 2.17 2.72
C ILE A 24 -8.39 1.74 2.65
N ARG A 25 -8.01 1.06 1.56
CA ARG A 25 -6.61 0.66 1.32
C ARG A 25 -5.68 1.87 1.21
N LEU A 26 -6.13 2.94 0.54
CA LEU A 26 -5.38 4.17 0.41
C LEU A 26 -5.17 4.88 1.76
N LYS A 27 -6.22 4.98 2.59
CA LYS A 27 -6.09 5.55 3.94
C LYS A 27 -5.15 4.74 4.83
N ALA A 28 -5.22 3.40 4.76
CA ALA A 28 -4.31 2.53 5.48
C ALA A 28 -2.85 2.73 5.02
N LEU A 29 -2.64 2.90 3.71
CA LEU A 29 -1.33 3.20 3.15
C LEU A 29 -0.76 4.52 3.70
N GLN A 30 -1.56 5.58 3.66
CA GLN A 30 -1.15 6.92 4.09
C GLN A 30 -0.91 7.03 5.59
N SER A 31 -1.75 6.38 6.40
CA SER A 31 -1.69 6.48 7.87
C SER A 31 -0.70 5.53 8.52
N VAL A 32 -0.43 4.37 7.91
CA VAL A 32 0.41 3.32 8.52
C VAL A 32 1.70 3.12 7.75
N LEU A 33 1.61 2.91 6.44
CA LEU A 33 2.79 2.54 5.64
C LEU A 33 3.74 3.71 5.41
N ILE A 34 3.25 4.91 5.11
CA ILE A 34 4.13 6.08 4.90
C ILE A 34 4.95 6.42 6.17
N PRO A 35 4.36 6.48 7.39
CA PRO A 35 5.13 6.74 8.60
C PRO A 35 6.13 5.62 8.93
N ILE A 36 5.76 4.35 8.72
CA ILE A 36 6.68 3.23 8.90
C ILE A 36 7.84 3.38 7.91
N ASP A 37 7.55 3.61 6.64
CA ASP A 37 8.58 3.72 5.60
C ASP A 37 9.57 4.89 5.83
N LYS A 38 9.07 5.99 6.40
CA LYS A 38 9.89 7.18 6.68
C LYS A 38 10.70 7.08 7.96
N TYR A 39 10.15 6.45 8.99
CA TYR A 39 10.72 6.51 10.35
C TYR A 39 11.11 5.15 10.91
N ALA A 40 10.89 4.03 10.21
CA ALA A 40 11.14 2.72 10.79
C ALA A 40 12.61 2.39 11.01
N GLY A 41 13.50 2.95 10.20
CA GLY A 41 14.94 2.85 10.43
C GLY A 41 15.33 3.43 11.79
N GLU A 42 14.88 4.67 12.05
CA GLU A 42 15.20 5.45 13.24
C GLU A 42 14.43 4.96 14.49
N LEU A 43 13.11 4.75 14.38
CA LEU A 43 12.25 4.43 15.52
C LEU A 43 12.27 2.94 15.91
N PHE A 44 12.48 2.03 14.95
CA PHE A 44 12.35 0.59 15.17
C PHE A 44 13.63 -0.20 14.90
N GLY A 45 14.75 0.50 14.63
CA GLY A 45 16.03 -0.12 14.26
C GLY A 45 15.87 -1.03 13.04
N MET A 46 15.10 -0.59 12.04
CA MET A 46 14.94 -1.37 10.81
C MET A 46 16.15 -1.24 9.90
N SER A 47 16.62 -2.38 9.39
CA SER A 47 17.68 -2.35 8.38
C SER A 47 17.14 -1.77 7.08
N GLU A 48 18.00 -1.08 6.34
CA GLU A 48 17.71 -0.49 5.02
C GLU A 48 17.09 -1.50 4.05
N GLN A 49 17.54 -2.76 4.09
CA GLN A 49 16.99 -3.84 3.27
C GLN A 49 15.50 -4.10 3.56
N ARG A 50 15.05 -3.96 4.81
CA ARG A 50 13.63 -4.08 5.18
C ARG A 50 12.84 -2.82 4.85
N ASN A 51 13.44 -1.65 5.01
CA ASN A 51 12.80 -0.41 4.57
C ASN A 51 12.52 -0.45 3.07
N SER A 52 13.50 -0.90 2.29
CA SER A 52 13.41 -1.09 0.85
C SER A 52 12.31 -2.07 0.40
N SER A 53 12.01 -3.12 1.16
CA SER A 53 10.92 -4.04 0.81
C SER A 53 9.54 -3.46 1.11
N ILE A 54 9.43 -2.62 2.16
CA ILE A 54 8.21 -1.88 2.49
C ILE A 54 7.92 -0.79 1.44
N GLN A 55 8.94 -0.01 1.05
CA GLN A 55 8.89 0.94 -0.07
C GLN A 55 8.29 0.29 -1.33
N LYS A 56 8.80 -0.89 -1.71
CA LYS A 56 8.37 -1.60 -2.94
C LYS A 56 6.90 -2.00 -2.90
N VAL A 57 6.43 -2.54 -1.76
CA VAL A 57 5.01 -2.91 -1.60
C VAL A 57 4.12 -1.67 -1.64
N SER A 58 4.55 -0.58 -0.97
CA SER A 58 3.82 0.68 -0.97
C SER A 58 3.69 1.29 -2.37
N ALA A 59 4.80 1.33 -3.12
CA ALA A 59 4.84 1.83 -4.49
C ALA A 59 3.98 0.99 -5.45
N GLN A 60 4.01 -0.34 -5.30
CA GLN A 60 3.20 -1.24 -6.13
C GLN A 60 1.69 -1.01 -5.90
N GLU A 61 1.28 -0.76 -4.66
CA GLU A 61 -0.13 -0.53 -4.35
C GLU A 61 -0.61 0.86 -4.74
N LEU A 62 0.23 1.89 -4.58
CA LEU A 62 -0.04 3.22 -5.15
C LEU A 62 -0.31 3.15 -6.66
N ARG A 63 0.49 2.34 -7.37
CA ARG A 63 0.30 2.10 -8.80
C ARG A 63 -1.05 1.41 -9.09
N LEU A 64 -1.36 0.33 -8.38
CA LEU A 64 -2.63 -0.39 -8.55
C LEU A 64 -3.84 0.52 -8.27
N ILE A 65 -3.77 1.35 -7.23
CA ILE A 65 -4.81 2.32 -6.88
C ILE A 65 -4.96 3.37 -8.00
N SER A 66 -3.86 3.89 -8.54
CA SER A 66 -3.87 4.84 -9.66
C SER A 66 -4.50 4.26 -10.92
N GLU A 67 -4.16 3.00 -11.25
CA GLU A 67 -4.72 2.28 -12.40
C GLU A 67 -6.24 2.05 -12.25
N VAL A 68 -6.73 1.71 -11.06
CA VAL A 68 -8.18 1.60 -10.79
C VAL A 68 -8.89 2.95 -10.93
N GLY A 69 -8.28 4.04 -10.46
CA GLY A 69 -8.82 5.39 -10.62
C GLY A 69 -8.97 5.78 -12.10
N LYS A 70 -7.94 5.49 -12.91
CA LYS A 70 -7.98 5.71 -14.37
C LYS A 70 -9.08 4.89 -15.05
N SER A 71 -9.20 3.61 -14.73
CA SER A 71 -10.24 2.73 -15.28
C SER A 71 -11.65 3.21 -14.91
N THR A 72 -11.84 3.68 -13.67
CA THR A 72 -13.12 4.22 -13.20
C THR A 72 -13.48 5.51 -13.93
N ALA A 73 -12.52 6.42 -14.12
CA ALA A 73 -12.73 7.65 -14.89
C ALA A 73 -13.07 7.35 -16.35
N LEU A 74 -12.38 6.40 -16.98
CA LEU A 74 -12.61 6.00 -18.37
C LEU A 74 -14.00 5.35 -18.55
N ASN A 75 -14.42 4.50 -17.62
CA ASN A 75 -15.75 3.90 -17.65
C ASN A 75 -16.87 4.95 -17.46
N ARG A 76 -16.65 5.98 -16.65
CA ARG A 76 -17.60 7.11 -16.51
C ARG A 76 -17.76 7.86 -17.82
N LEU A 77 -16.65 8.24 -18.45
CA LEU A 77 -16.66 8.92 -19.76
C LEU A 77 -17.34 8.10 -20.87
N LYS A 78 -17.26 6.77 -20.79
CA LYS A 78 -17.96 5.86 -21.74
C LYS A 78 -19.46 5.67 -21.45
N THR A 79 -19.91 5.94 -20.24
CA THR A 79 -21.32 5.76 -19.86
C THR A 79 -22.13 7.04 -20.10
N GLU A 80 -21.45 8.18 -20.20
CA GLU A 80 -22.02 9.51 -20.46
C GLU A 80 -22.02 9.89 -21.96
N ALA A 81 -21.55 9.00 -22.84
CA ALA A 81 -21.51 9.15 -24.30
C ALA A 81 -22.46 8.16 -24.96
#